data_AF-A0AAV1EWA9-F1
#
_entry.id   AF-A0AAV1EWA9-F1
#
_cell.length_a   1.000
_cell.length_b   1.000
_cell.length_c   1.000
_cell.angle_alpha   90.00
_cell.angle_beta   90.00
_cell.angle_gamma   90.00
#
_symmetry.space_group_name_H-M   'P 1'
#
loop_
_entity.id
_entity.type
_entity.pdbx_description
1 polymer ?
#
loop_
_entity_poly.entity_id
_entity_poly.type
_entity_poly.pdbx_seq_one_letter_code
_entity_poly.pdbx_strand_id
1 'polypeptide(L)'
;MIHVFTLVTYVHIFSLAVLCSVMTMCWWVIGLLPVFFLCGRYFYSLRVIHGFLEHAMSRDMGDIEGFYMNTSDSCLWVAVLEGKVVGLVAAVSPTKSNGAVELQRMSIDRRFRRCGVGVVLGRKVLEFAVSQGNSTVVLGTTAYKQTVHRLYQRLGFRCVGVTNGFVTPGSRQSLLERIFYRVRYNHYSFDVQNSRTALNGQH
;
A
#
# COMPACT_ATOMS: atom_id res chain seq x y z
N MET A 1 -66.26 -19.08 -33.55
CA MET A 1 -65.23 -20.09 -33.20
C MET A 1 -63.84 -19.70 -33.69
N ILE A 2 -63.68 -19.40 -34.99
CA ILE A 2 -62.37 -19.06 -35.63
C ILE A 2 -61.72 -17.79 -35.05
N HIS A 3 -62.49 -16.72 -34.83
CA HIS A 3 -61.96 -15.48 -34.24
C HIS A 3 -61.45 -15.65 -32.79
N VAL A 4 -62.10 -16.50 -32.00
CA VAL A 4 -61.68 -16.79 -30.61
C VAL A 4 -60.36 -17.56 -30.61
N PHE A 5 -60.20 -18.55 -31.50
CA PHE A 5 -58.95 -19.30 -31.64
C PHE A 5 -57.79 -18.39 -32.07
N THR A 6 -58.04 -17.50 -33.02
CA THR A 6 -57.05 -16.53 -33.52
C THR A 6 -56.60 -15.55 -32.42
N LEU A 7 -57.56 -15.04 -31.62
CA LEU A 7 -57.27 -14.16 -30.50
C LEU A 7 -56.41 -14.86 -29.43
N VAL A 8 -56.76 -16.10 -29.08
CA VAL A 8 -56.00 -16.91 -28.11
C VAL A 8 -54.58 -17.16 -28.58
N THR A 9 -54.38 -17.52 -29.86
CA THR A 9 -53.03 -17.72 -30.42
C THR A 9 -52.20 -16.43 -30.40
N TYR A 10 -52.80 -15.27 -30.69
CA TYR A 10 -52.08 -14.00 -30.66
C TYR A 10 -51.62 -13.63 -29.24
N VAL A 11 -52.45 -13.88 -28.23
CA VAL A 11 -52.11 -13.65 -26.82
C VAL A 11 -50.96 -14.55 -26.36
N HIS A 12 -50.93 -15.82 -26.78
CA HIS A 12 -49.84 -16.74 -26.45
C HIS A 12 -48.50 -16.37 -27.12
N ILE A 13 -48.55 -15.94 -28.38
CA ILE A 13 -47.33 -15.49 -29.10
C ILE A 13 -46.77 -14.23 -28.43
N PHE A 14 -47.66 -13.29 -28.06
CA PHE A 14 -47.26 -12.07 -27.38
C PHE A 14 -46.62 -12.35 -26.01
N SER A 15 -47.19 -13.24 -25.19
CA SER A 15 -46.63 -13.58 -23.88
C SER A 15 -45.27 -14.26 -23.97
N LEU A 16 -45.06 -15.15 -24.95
CA LEU A 16 -43.77 -15.80 -25.20
C LEU A 16 -42.69 -14.79 -25.63
N ALA A 17 -43.03 -13.84 -26.49
CA ALA A 17 -42.11 -12.80 -26.95
C ALA A 17 -41.66 -11.90 -25.79
N VAL A 18 -42.58 -11.51 -24.90
CA VAL A 18 -42.27 -10.74 -23.69
C VAL A 18 -41.33 -11.53 -22.77
N LEU A 19 -41.59 -12.82 -22.54
CA LEU A 19 -40.74 -13.67 -21.70
C LEU A 19 -39.31 -13.79 -22.26
N CYS A 20 -39.17 -13.98 -23.58
CA CYS A 20 -37.87 -14.07 -24.24
C CYS A 20 -37.08 -12.76 -24.15
N SER A 21 -37.76 -11.62 -24.32
CA SER A 21 -37.17 -10.29 -24.14
C SER A 21 -36.67 -10.08 -22.71
N VAL A 22 -37.47 -10.46 -21.70
CA VAL A 22 -37.05 -10.37 -20.30
C VAL A 22 -35.85 -11.27 -20.00
N MET A 23 -35.87 -12.52 -20.47
CA MET A 23 -34.78 -13.48 -20.25
C MET A 23 -33.46 -13.02 -20.88
N THR A 24 -33.51 -12.51 -22.11
CA THR A 24 -32.32 -11.97 -22.79
C THR A 24 -31.78 -10.77 -22.03
N MET A 25 -32.63 -9.80 -21.66
CA MET A 25 -32.22 -8.63 -20.88
C MET A 25 -31.59 -9.00 -19.54
N CYS A 26 -32.14 -10.00 -18.83
CA CYS A 26 -31.55 -10.51 -17.59
C CYS A 26 -30.14 -11.07 -17.81
N TRP A 27 -29.90 -11.80 -18.91
CA TRP A 27 -28.59 -12.37 -19.21
C TRP A 27 -27.52 -11.30 -19.49
N TRP A 28 -27.90 -10.26 -20.23
CA TRP A 28 -27.02 -9.12 -20.49
C TRP A 28 -26.68 -8.38 -19.20
N VAL A 29 -27.66 -8.14 -18.32
CA VAL A 29 -27.42 -7.47 -17.03
C VAL A 29 -26.53 -8.32 -16.12
N ILE A 30 -26.78 -9.62 -16.01
CA ILE A 30 -25.99 -10.53 -15.16
C ILE A 30 -24.54 -10.62 -15.66
N GLY A 31 -24.30 -10.57 -16.97
CA GLY A 31 -22.95 -10.60 -17.53
C GLY A 31 -22.23 -9.24 -17.49
N LEU A 32 -22.89 -8.17 -17.91
CA LEU A 32 -22.27 -6.85 -18.08
C LEU A 32 -22.06 -6.12 -16.75
N LEU A 33 -22.97 -6.26 -15.80
CA LEU A 33 -22.89 -5.54 -14.52
C LEU A 33 -21.65 -5.91 -13.68
N PRO A 34 -21.30 -7.20 -13.47
CA PRO A 34 -20.07 -7.54 -12.75
C PRO A 34 -18.81 -7.14 -13.54
N VAL A 35 -18.83 -7.24 -14.87
CA VAL A 35 -17.71 -6.79 -15.71
C VAL A 35 -17.50 -5.28 -15.58
N PHE A 36 -18.58 -4.49 -15.67
CA PHE A 36 -18.54 -3.05 -15.47
C PHE A 36 -18.03 -2.68 -14.07
N PHE A 37 -18.48 -3.40 -13.03
CA PHE A 37 -18.04 -3.16 -11.66
C PHE A 37 -16.56 -3.53 -11.45
N LEU A 38 -16.08 -4.62 -12.06
CA LEU A 38 -14.67 -5.03 -12.06
C LEU A 38 -13.80 -4.02 -12.83
N CYS A 39 -14.23 -3.58 -14.01
CA CYS A 39 -13.56 -2.56 -14.81
C CYS A 39 -13.50 -1.22 -14.06
N GLY A 40 -14.60 -0.81 -13.42
CA GLY A 40 -14.65 0.37 -12.56
C GLY A 40 -13.63 0.26 -11.43
N ARG A 41 -13.66 -0.83 -10.66
CA ARG A 41 -12.66 -1.10 -9.61
C ARG A 41 -11.22 -1.02 -10.12
N TYR A 42 -10.95 -1.64 -11.26
CA TYR A 42 -9.62 -1.65 -11.87
C TYR A 42 -9.19 -0.24 -12.30
N PHE A 43 -10.05 0.49 -13.00
CA PHE A 43 -9.78 1.85 -13.47
C PHE A 43 -9.51 2.83 -12.32
N TYR A 44 -10.37 2.82 -11.28
CA TYR A 44 -10.16 3.67 -10.10
C TYR A 44 -8.89 3.28 -9.35
N SER A 45 -8.61 1.98 -9.19
CA SER A 45 -7.36 1.52 -8.59
C SER A 45 -6.13 2.01 -9.38
N LEU A 46 -6.18 1.91 -10.71
CA LEU A 46 -5.06 2.30 -11.56
C LEU A 46 -4.83 3.82 -11.50
N ARG A 47 -5.90 4.62 -11.52
CA ARG A 47 -5.79 6.08 -11.34
C ARG A 47 -5.15 6.49 -10.01
N VAL A 48 -5.59 5.90 -8.90
CA VAL A 48 -5.02 6.23 -7.58
C VAL A 48 -3.55 5.83 -7.49
N ILE A 49 -3.19 4.67 -8.05
CA ILE A 49 -1.79 4.21 -8.11
C ILE A 49 -0.94 5.16 -8.95
N HIS A 50 -1.43 5.61 -10.12
CA HIS A 50 -0.72 6.58 -10.95
C HIS A 50 -0.48 7.91 -10.22
N GLY A 51 -1.51 8.47 -9.57
CA GLY A 51 -1.35 9.72 -8.81
C GLY A 51 -0.37 9.59 -7.65
N PHE A 52 -0.37 8.45 -6.96
CA PHE A 52 0.64 8.15 -5.93
C PHE A 52 2.04 8.02 -6.51
N LEU A 53 2.18 7.33 -7.65
CA LEU A 53 3.46 7.12 -8.30
C LEU A 53 4.05 8.45 -8.79
N GLU A 54 3.25 9.31 -9.41
CA GLU A 54 3.68 10.65 -9.82
C GLU A 54 4.13 11.49 -8.63
N HIS A 55 3.35 11.54 -7.54
CA HIS A 55 3.72 12.29 -6.34
C HIS A 55 4.97 11.76 -5.63
N ALA A 56 5.16 10.44 -5.59
CA ALA A 56 6.36 9.83 -5.06
C ALA A 56 7.55 10.19 -5.96
N MET A 57 7.44 9.93 -7.26
CA MET A 57 8.50 10.19 -8.22
C MET A 57 8.89 11.67 -8.28
N SER A 58 7.93 12.60 -8.19
CA SER A 58 8.20 14.03 -8.31
C SER A 58 8.80 14.67 -7.06
N ARG A 59 8.65 14.05 -5.88
CA ARG A 59 9.19 14.58 -4.62
C ARG A 59 10.51 13.96 -4.23
N ASP A 60 10.52 12.66 -3.95
CA ASP A 60 11.67 12.03 -3.29
C ASP A 60 12.61 11.29 -4.24
N MET A 61 12.12 10.84 -5.39
CA MET A 61 12.97 10.28 -6.45
C MET A 61 13.43 11.31 -7.49
N GLY A 62 12.75 12.47 -7.57
CA GLY A 62 13.08 13.55 -8.51
C GLY A 62 14.31 14.34 -8.09
N ASP A 63 14.61 14.37 -6.79
CA ASP A 63 15.80 14.97 -6.21
C ASP A 63 16.27 14.15 -4.99
N ILE A 64 16.90 13.01 -5.28
CA ILE A 64 17.40 12.10 -4.24
C ILE A 64 18.49 12.78 -3.41
N GLU A 65 19.35 13.57 -4.06
CA GLU A 65 20.50 14.22 -3.42
C GLU A 65 20.04 15.33 -2.47
N GLY A 66 19.16 16.22 -2.93
CA GLY A 66 18.59 17.27 -2.09
C GLY A 66 17.73 16.75 -0.94
N PHE A 67 16.96 15.67 -1.16
CA PHE A 67 16.00 15.18 -0.15
C PHE A 67 16.59 14.18 0.85
N TYR A 68 17.55 13.34 0.44
CA TYR A 68 18.11 12.29 1.31
C TYR A 68 19.59 12.47 1.67
N MET A 69 20.36 13.28 0.94
CA MET A 69 21.80 13.45 1.18
C MET A 69 22.18 14.84 1.72
N ASN A 70 21.43 15.89 1.36
CA ASN A 70 21.80 17.27 1.68
C ASN A 70 21.31 17.75 3.07
N THR A 71 20.59 16.90 3.82
CA THR A 71 20.08 17.24 5.15
C THR A 71 20.69 16.30 6.18
N SER A 72 21.26 16.85 7.27
CA SER A 72 21.86 16.08 8.39
C SER A 72 20.90 15.07 9.03
N ASP A 73 19.61 15.29 8.80
CA ASP A 73 18.49 14.59 9.44
C ASP A 73 17.97 13.41 8.58
N SER A 74 18.54 13.20 7.41
CA SER A 74 18.16 12.16 6.45
C SER A 74 19.39 11.36 5.99
N CYS A 75 19.20 10.07 5.70
CA CYS A 75 20.25 9.25 5.12
C CYS A 75 19.67 8.09 4.29
N LEU A 76 20.38 7.70 3.24
CA LEU A 76 20.05 6.58 2.37
C LEU A 76 21.18 5.55 2.39
N TRP A 77 20.86 4.31 2.75
CA TRP A 77 21.80 3.20 2.69
C TRP A 77 21.44 2.23 1.59
N VAL A 78 22.48 1.66 0.99
CA VAL A 78 22.39 0.67 -0.07
C VAL A 78 23.16 -0.57 0.35
N ALA A 79 22.54 -1.75 0.23
CA ALA A 79 23.20 -3.03 0.40
C ALA A 79 23.82 -3.45 -0.93
N VAL A 80 25.13 -3.70 -0.93
CA VAL A 80 25.89 -4.15 -2.10
C VAL A 80 26.44 -5.55 -1.85
N LEU A 81 26.24 -6.45 -2.80
CA LEU A 81 26.78 -7.81 -2.79
C LEU A 81 27.44 -8.07 -4.15
N GLU A 82 28.71 -8.49 -4.15
CA GLU A 82 29.48 -8.75 -5.38
C GLU A 82 29.44 -7.58 -6.38
N GLY A 83 29.57 -6.36 -5.87
CA GLY A 83 29.51 -5.13 -6.69
C GLY A 83 28.11 -4.78 -7.23
N LYS A 84 27.06 -5.52 -6.86
CA LYS A 84 25.68 -5.26 -7.29
C LYS A 84 24.82 -4.77 -6.13
N VAL A 85 24.00 -3.76 -6.39
CA VAL A 85 23.01 -3.28 -5.43
C VAL A 85 21.89 -4.32 -5.27
N VAL A 86 21.71 -4.82 -4.05
CA VAL A 86 20.71 -5.85 -3.71
C VAL A 86 19.55 -5.33 -2.88
N GLY A 87 19.66 -4.12 -2.33
CA GLY A 87 18.58 -3.45 -1.61
C GLY A 87 18.96 -2.05 -1.14
N LEU A 88 17.97 -1.32 -0.64
CA LEU A 88 18.13 0.04 -0.11
C LEU A 88 17.14 0.31 1.02
N VAL A 89 17.46 1.30 1.84
CA VAL A 89 16.57 1.87 2.86
C VAL A 89 16.90 3.33 3.09
N ALA A 90 15.88 4.15 3.31
CA ALA A 90 16.02 5.54 3.71
C ALA A 90 15.59 5.75 5.17
N ALA A 91 16.25 6.65 5.85
CA ALA A 91 15.80 7.25 7.11
C ALA A 91 15.60 8.74 6.89
N VAL A 92 14.49 9.27 7.38
CA VAL A 92 14.20 10.70 7.35
C VAL A 92 13.72 11.08 8.73
N SER A 93 14.34 12.06 9.39
CA SER A 93 13.81 12.67 10.59
C SER A 93 13.04 13.93 10.20
N PRO A 94 11.70 13.92 10.28
CA PRO A 94 10.94 15.12 9.99
C PRO A 94 11.28 16.21 11.01
N THR A 95 11.56 17.44 10.57
CA THR A 95 11.88 18.57 11.46
C THR A 95 10.81 18.85 12.55
N LYS A 96 9.57 18.38 12.34
CA LYS A 96 8.43 18.51 13.28
C LYS A 96 8.19 17.27 14.15
N SER A 97 9.00 16.24 14.01
CA SER A 97 8.84 14.96 14.68
C SER A 97 9.73 14.97 15.92
N ASN A 98 9.16 15.26 17.08
CA ASN A 98 9.79 15.34 18.42
C ASN A 98 10.79 14.18 18.73
N GLY A 99 11.97 14.18 18.10
CA GLY A 99 12.97 13.14 18.23
C GLY A 99 12.61 11.79 17.61
N ALA A 100 11.80 11.73 16.54
CA ALA A 100 11.53 10.48 15.83
C ALA A 100 12.13 10.43 14.42
N VAL A 101 12.66 9.27 14.05
CA VAL A 101 13.15 8.94 12.71
C VAL A 101 12.11 8.09 12.00
N GLU A 102 11.73 8.45 10.79
CA GLU A 102 10.89 7.62 9.93
C GLU A 102 11.75 6.73 9.02
N LEU A 103 11.53 5.42 9.10
CA LEU A 103 12.07 4.47 8.12
C LEU A 103 11.21 4.55 6.86
N GLN A 104 11.83 4.86 5.72
CA GLN A 104 11.15 4.97 4.44
C GLN A 104 11.84 4.16 3.34
N ARG A 105 11.11 3.94 2.25
CA ARG A 105 11.61 3.41 0.98
C ARG A 105 12.41 2.10 1.04
N MET A 106 12.20 1.26 2.05
CA MET A 106 12.88 -0.05 2.11
C MET A 106 12.47 -0.94 0.93
N SER A 107 13.46 -1.31 0.11
CA SER A 107 13.28 -2.22 -1.03
C SER A 107 14.43 -3.20 -1.13
N ILE A 108 14.12 -4.45 -1.49
CA ILE A 108 15.09 -5.54 -1.62
C ILE A 108 14.80 -6.27 -2.93
N ASP A 109 15.85 -6.51 -3.71
CA ASP A 109 15.81 -7.33 -4.92
C ASP A 109 15.18 -8.68 -4.56
N ARG A 110 14.22 -9.12 -5.38
CA ARG A 110 13.44 -10.34 -5.16
C ARG A 110 14.33 -11.56 -4.94
N ARG A 111 15.48 -11.64 -5.61
CA ARG A 111 16.44 -12.77 -5.53
C ARG A 111 17.11 -12.89 -4.16
N PHE A 112 17.29 -11.77 -3.45
CA PHE A 112 17.98 -11.70 -2.17
C PHE A 112 17.03 -11.50 -0.97
N ARG A 113 15.71 -11.66 -1.20
CA ARG A 113 14.72 -11.65 -0.12
C ARG A 113 14.87 -12.92 0.72
N ARG A 114 14.57 -12.81 2.01
CA ARG A 114 14.69 -13.88 3.01
C ARG A 114 16.14 -14.31 3.31
N CYS A 115 17.14 -13.66 2.73
CA CYS A 115 18.57 -13.84 3.04
C CYS A 115 19.07 -12.90 4.16
N GLY A 116 18.18 -12.26 4.92
CA GLY A 116 18.57 -11.35 6.02
C GLY A 116 18.91 -9.91 5.61
N VAL A 117 19.01 -9.59 4.31
CA VAL A 117 19.34 -8.23 3.81
C VAL A 117 18.47 -7.14 4.43
N GLY A 118 17.16 -7.36 4.52
CA GLY A 118 16.23 -6.39 5.11
C GLY A 118 16.45 -6.15 6.60
N VAL A 119 16.92 -7.18 7.33
CA VAL A 119 17.24 -7.05 8.75
C VAL A 119 18.50 -6.21 8.92
N VAL A 120 19.51 -6.43 8.08
CA VAL A 120 20.76 -5.66 8.09
C VAL A 120 20.49 -4.19 7.78
N LEU A 121 19.74 -3.91 6.71
CA LEU A 121 19.34 -2.54 6.35
C LEU A 121 18.50 -1.88 7.44
N GLY A 122 17.52 -2.60 8.01
CA GLY A 122 16.70 -2.07 9.10
C GLY A 122 17.51 -1.72 10.34
N ARG A 123 18.48 -2.56 10.72
CA ARG A 123 19.39 -2.27 11.84
C ARG A 123 20.22 -1.01 11.62
N LYS A 124 20.68 -0.74 10.39
CA LYS A 124 21.40 0.50 10.08
C LYS A 124 20.59 1.75 10.37
N VAL A 125 19.28 1.72 10.07
CA VAL A 125 18.37 2.82 10.42
C VAL A 125 18.21 2.97 11.94
N LEU A 126 18.12 1.86 12.67
CA LEU A 126 18.04 1.88 14.14
C LEU A 126 19.32 2.45 14.76
N GLU A 127 20.50 2.03 14.28
CA GLU A 127 21.80 2.57 14.69
C GLU A 127 21.89 4.07 14.43
N PHE A 128 21.43 4.53 13.26
CA PHE A 128 21.37 5.95 12.93
C PHE A 128 20.46 6.74 13.87
N ALA A 129 19.28 6.20 14.21
CA ALA A 129 18.39 6.85 15.16
C ALA A 129 19.04 6.99 16.55
N VAL A 130 19.75 5.95 17.00
CA VAL A 130 20.52 5.96 18.24
C VAL A 130 21.62 7.03 18.20
N SER A 131 22.37 7.15 17.10
CA SER A 131 23.48 8.10 16.97
C SER A 131 22.99 9.55 16.88
N GLN A 132 21.82 9.78 16.31
CA GLN A 132 21.17 11.10 16.25
C GLN A 132 20.46 11.49 17.56
N GLY A 133 20.51 10.64 18.60
CA GLY A 133 19.85 10.92 19.87
C GLY A 133 18.31 10.84 19.82
N ASN A 134 17.76 10.24 18.77
CA ASN A 134 16.33 10.09 18.59
C ASN A 134 15.77 9.02 19.54
N SER A 135 14.60 9.30 20.11
CA SER A 135 13.94 8.45 21.11
C SER A 135 13.11 7.34 20.46
N THR A 136 12.64 7.56 19.24
CA THR A 136 11.74 6.62 18.55
C THR A 136 12.06 6.48 17.07
N VAL A 137 11.79 5.29 16.52
CA VAL A 137 11.80 5.05 15.07
C VAL A 137 10.40 4.63 14.67
N VAL A 138 9.81 5.35 13.72
CA VAL A 138 8.47 5.11 13.21
C VAL A 138 8.51 4.61 11.79
N LEU A 139 7.48 3.86 11.41
CA LEU A 139 7.32 3.36 10.06
C LEU A 139 5.84 3.21 9.75
N GLY A 140 5.46 3.67 8.56
CA GLY A 140 4.16 3.39 8.01
C GLY A 140 4.23 2.46 6.80
N THR A 141 3.33 1.47 6.73
CA THR A 141 3.26 0.59 5.55
C THR A 141 1.83 0.27 5.13
N THR A 142 1.58 0.40 3.83
CA THR A 142 0.40 -0.13 3.12
C THR A 142 0.54 -1.62 2.79
N ALA A 143 1.67 -2.26 3.15
CA ALA A 143 1.95 -3.62 2.71
C ALA A 143 0.93 -4.61 3.28
N TYR A 144 0.22 -5.29 2.39
CA TYR A 144 -0.64 -6.43 2.73
C TYR A 144 0.14 -7.73 2.98
N LYS A 145 1.45 -7.73 2.67
CA LYS A 145 2.29 -8.94 2.70
C LYS A 145 2.76 -9.24 4.12
N GLN A 146 2.35 -10.38 4.64
CA GLN A 146 2.73 -10.87 5.98
C GLN A 146 4.25 -10.98 6.18
N THR A 147 5.04 -11.19 5.12
CA THR A 147 6.51 -11.21 5.16
C THR A 147 7.10 -9.87 5.64
N VAL A 148 6.49 -8.75 5.25
CA VAL A 148 6.96 -7.41 5.61
C VAL A 148 6.67 -7.14 7.10
N HIS A 149 5.48 -7.51 7.58
CA HIS A 149 5.15 -7.42 9.00
C HIS A 149 6.10 -8.25 9.88
N ARG A 150 6.42 -9.48 9.46
CA ARG A 150 7.39 -10.34 10.17
C ARG A 150 8.80 -9.73 10.19
N LEU A 151 9.20 -9.03 9.12
CA LEU A 151 10.48 -8.33 9.10
C LEU A 151 10.53 -7.23 10.17
N TYR A 152 9.50 -6.40 10.27
CA TYR A 152 9.45 -5.33 11.27
C TYR A 152 9.36 -5.87 12.69
N GLN A 153 8.58 -6.93 12.92
CA GLN A 153 8.54 -7.61 14.21
C GLN A 153 9.92 -8.17 14.61
N ARG A 154 10.67 -8.76 13.66
CA ARG A 154 12.04 -9.24 13.89
C ARG A 154 13.04 -8.13 14.18
N LEU A 155 12.78 -6.92 13.67
CA LEU A 155 13.55 -5.72 13.98
C LEU A 155 13.14 -5.09 15.33
N GLY A 156 12.14 -5.64 16.02
CA GLY A 156 11.66 -5.16 17.32
C GLY A 156 10.53 -4.13 17.24
N PHE A 157 10.06 -3.77 16.05
CA PHE A 157 8.95 -2.84 15.89
C PHE A 157 7.64 -3.44 16.40
N ARG A 158 6.84 -2.60 17.05
CA ARG A 158 5.50 -2.93 17.53
C ARG A 158 4.47 -2.17 16.70
N CYS A 159 3.38 -2.85 16.35
CA CYS A 159 2.27 -2.22 15.65
C CYS A 159 1.51 -1.34 16.67
N VAL A 160 1.50 -0.03 16.46
CA VAL A 160 0.84 0.94 17.34
C VAL A 160 -0.57 1.31 16.89
N GLY A 161 -0.92 1.02 15.63
CA GLY A 161 -2.26 1.28 15.12
C GLY A 161 -2.42 0.95 13.66
N VAL A 162 -3.67 0.90 13.21
CA VAL A 162 -4.04 0.68 11.81
C VAL A 162 -5.02 1.78 11.39
N THR A 163 -4.61 2.58 10.42
CA THR A 163 -5.46 3.62 9.84
C THR A 163 -6.20 3.05 8.63
N ASN A 164 -7.53 3.01 8.70
CA ASN A 164 -8.39 2.53 7.62
C ASN A 164 -8.72 3.66 6.64
N GLY A 165 -8.33 3.52 5.38
CA GLY A 165 -8.58 4.54 4.36
C GLY A 165 -7.53 5.64 4.35
N PHE A 166 -6.26 5.24 4.43
CA PHE A 166 -5.14 6.17 4.25
C PHE A 166 -5.26 6.85 2.88
N VAL A 167 -5.35 8.17 2.91
CA VAL A 167 -5.40 8.97 1.69
C VAL A 167 -3.99 9.08 1.14
N THR A 168 -3.75 8.43 0.00
CA THR A 168 -2.51 8.61 -0.72
C THR A 168 -2.37 10.07 -1.17
N PRO A 169 -1.20 10.69 -0.99
CA PRO A 169 -0.93 12.02 -1.54
C PRO A 169 -1.24 12.02 -3.05
N GLY A 170 -2.01 13.02 -3.50
CA GLY A 170 -2.46 13.13 -4.89
C GLY A 170 -3.85 12.54 -5.20
N SER A 171 -4.52 11.87 -4.24
CA SER A 171 -5.93 11.46 -4.43
C SER A 171 -6.89 12.64 -4.29
N ARG A 172 -7.92 12.70 -5.17
CA ARG A 172 -9.03 13.68 -5.07
C ARG A 172 -10.05 13.35 -3.97
N GLN A 173 -9.87 12.25 -3.23
CA GLN A 173 -10.74 11.80 -2.14
C GLN A 173 -12.22 11.63 -2.53
N SER A 174 -12.51 11.31 -3.80
CA SER A 174 -13.89 11.15 -4.24
C SER A 174 -14.58 9.98 -3.52
N LEU A 175 -15.90 10.03 -3.34
CA LEU A 175 -16.67 8.96 -2.71
C LEU A 175 -16.45 7.61 -3.40
N LEU A 176 -16.34 7.60 -4.74
CA LEU A 176 -16.08 6.39 -5.52
C LEU A 176 -14.67 5.83 -5.25
N GLU A 177 -13.64 6.66 -5.17
CA GLU A 177 -12.29 6.21 -4.78
C GLU A 177 -12.29 5.61 -3.37
N ARG A 178 -13.01 6.20 -2.41
CA ARG A 178 -13.12 5.65 -1.05
C ARG A 178 -13.85 4.30 -1.00
N ILE A 179 -14.87 4.11 -1.85
CA ILE A 179 -15.62 2.85 -1.95
C ILE A 179 -14.77 1.77 -2.63
N PHE A 180 -14.09 2.10 -3.72
CA PHE A 180 -13.38 1.12 -4.54
C PHE A 180 -11.94 0.86 -4.11
N TYR A 181 -11.30 1.82 -3.45
CA TYR A 181 -9.90 1.77 -3.06
C TYR A 181 -9.74 2.10 -1.56
N ARG A 182 -9.77 1.05 -0.73
CA ARG A 182 -9.52 1.16 0.71
C ARG A 182 -8.22 0.45 1.08
N VAL A 183 -7.20 1.23 1.39
CA VAL A 183 -5.91 0.72 1.86
C VAL A 183 -5.83 0.84 3.38
N ARG A 184 -5.36 -0.23 4.02
CA ARG A 184 -5.03 -0.23 5.44
C ARG A 184 -3.59 0.18 5.60
N TYR A 185 -3.35 1.19 6.43
CA TYR A 185 -2.01 1.66 6.73
C TYR A 185 -1.64 1.25 8.14
N ASN A 186 -0.64 0.39 8.27
CA ASN A 186 -0.18 -0.10 9.55
C ASN A 186 0.95 0.81 10.02
N HIS A 187 0.78 1.36 11.22
CA HIS A 187 1.79 2.17 11.89
C HIS A 187 2.58 1.31 12.86
N TYR A 188 3.90 1.35 12.71
CA TYR A 188 4.86 0.66 13.55
C TYR A 188 5.72 1.68 14.27
N SER A 189 6.05 1.40 15.53
CA SER A 189 7.05 2.15 16.29
C SER A 189 8.06 1.22 16.92
N PHE A 190 9.28 1.73 17.07
CA PHE A 190 10.35 1.13 17.83
C PHE A 190 10.84 2.18 18.83
N ASP A 191 10.87 1.81 20.11
CA ASP A 191 11.35 2.66 21.18
C ASP A 191 12.85 2.39 21.39
N VAL A 192 13.66 3.42 21.13
CA VAL A 192 15.12 3.34 21.21
C VAL A 192 15.57 3.27 22.67
N GLN A 193 14.88 3.95 23.59
CA GLN A 193 15.27 3.99 25.01
C GLN A 193 15.10 2.63 25.68
N ASN A 194 14.02 1.93 25.37
CA ASN A 194 13.72 0.60 25.93
C ASN A 194 14.75 -0.47 25.48
N SER A 195 15.37 -0.28 24.30
CA SER A 195 16.43 -1.16 23.80
C SER A 195 17.79 -0.95 24.49
N ARG A 196 18.11 0.29 24.90
CA ARG A 196 19.34 0.60 25.65
C ARG A 196 19.33 -0.04 27.04
N THR A 197 18.19 -0.04 27.72
CA THR A 197 18.03 -0.70 29.04
C THR A 197 18.13 -2.22 28.95
N ALA A 198 17.64 -2.82 27.87
CA ALA A 198 17.74 -4.27 27.66
C ALA A 198 19.17 -4.74 27.35
N LEU A 199 19.99 -3.91 26.68
CA LEU A 199 21.40 -4.20 26.40
C LEU A 199 22.31 -3.96 27.62
N ASN A 200 21.99 -3.00 28.48
CA ASN A 200 22.74 -2.75 29.71
C ASN A 200 22.39 -3.70 30.88
N GLY A 201 21.32 -4.48 30.78
CA GLY A 201 20.91 -5.47 31.78
C GLY A 201 21.53 -6.87 31.61
N GLN A 202 22.49 -7.03 30.70
CA GLN A 202 23.23 -8.29 30.47
C GLN A 202 24.70 -8.24 30.93
N HIS A 203 25.05 -7.31 31.82
CA HIS A 203 26.37 -7.22 32.43
C HIS A 203 26.36 -7.59 33.92
#